data_AF-A0A7S2QX38-F1
#
_entry.id   AF-A0A7S2QX38-F1
#
_cell.length_a   1.000
_cell.length_b   1.000
_cell.length_c   1.000
_cell.angle_alpha   90.00
_cell.angle_beta   90.00
_cell.angle_gamma   90.00
#
_symmetry.space_group_name_H-M   'P 1'
#
loop_
_entity.id
_entity.type
_entity.pdbx_description
1 polymer ?
#
loop_
_entity_poly.entity_id
_entity_poly.type
_entity_poly.pdbx_seq_one_letter_code
_entity_poly.pdbx_strand_id
1 'polypeptide(L)'
;MLVFFCNINREYIGTFISLQTGKELNQTNFKAGDDRMRANIFELTTHYWVGIEDDMKCWVQQNWRRWMIETPEWLDDAMKARIPIEWIPNAGDRKRESVRRSSLRRVSERRPSLLVVAAGNLGRIIPAEGGMGEQ
;
A
#
# COMPACT_ATOMS: atom_id res chain seq x y z
N MET A 1 -11.29 32.68 -0.57
CA MET A 1 -10.15 32.11 0.20
C MET A 1 -8.81 32.74 -0.22
N LEU A 2 -8.61 34.07 -0.08
CA LEU A 2 -7.28 34.70 -0.33
C LEU A 2 -6.97 35.87 0.62
N VAL A 3 -7.93 36.29 1.46
CA VAL A 3 -7.80 37.46 2.34
C VAL A 3 -6.71 37.30 3.40
N PHE A 4 -6.37 36.06 3.76
CA PHE A 4 -5.36 35.74 4.77
C PHE A 4 -3.93 36.11 4.33
N PHE A 5 -3.58 35.86 3.06
CA PHE A 5 -2.26 36.19 2.52
C PHE A 5 -2.07 37.70 2.31
N CYS A 6 -3.16 38.44 2.07
CA CYS A 6 -3.12 39.89 1.94
C CYS A 6 -2.94 40.62 3.29
N ASN A 7 -3.22 39.95 4.40
CA ASN A 7 -3.09 40.52 5.76
C ASN A 7 -1.73 40.19 6.42
N ILE A 8 -0.99 39.21 5.88
CA ILE A 8 0.32 38.81 6.41
C ILE A 8 1.40 39.85 6.08
N ASN A 9 2.29 40.10 7.06
CA ASN A 9 3.48 40.93 6.85
C ASN A 9 4.37 40.30 5.76
N ARG A 10 4.74 41.11 4.76
CA ARG A 10 5.52 40.67 3.57
C ARG A 10 6.85 40.02 3.92
N GLU A 11 7.46 40.37 5.05
CA GLU A 11 8.69 39.75 5.55
C GLU A 11 8.54 38.25 5.82
N TYR A 12 7.32 37.79 6.15
CA TYR A 12 7.05 36.40 6.47
C TYR A 12 6.54 35.60 5.26
N ILE A 13 6.27 36.22 4.11
CA ILE A 13 5.82 35.48 2.91
C ILE A 13 6.88 34.44 2.48
N GLY A 14 8.16 34.77 2.66
CA GLY A 14 9.26 33.87 2.35
C GLY A 14 9.36 32.62 3.24
N THR A 15 8.77 32.62 4.45
CA THR A 15 8.79 31.44 5.33
C THR A 15 7.72 30.42 4.97
N PHE A 16 6.68 30.84 4.26
CA PHE A 16 5.61 29.95 3.79
C PHE A 16 5.94 29.26 2.46
N ILE A 17 6.82 29.85 1.64
CA ILE A 17 7.17 29.34 0.32
C ILE A 17 8.57 28.71 0.39
N SER A 18 8.61 27.40 0.64
CA SER A 18 9.83 26.63 0.42
C SER A 18 10.01 26.38 -1.09
N LEU A 19 11.21 26.66 -1.59
CA LEU A 19 11.65 26.32 -2.96
C LEU A 19 12.02 24.82 -3.09
N GLN A 20 11.99 24.06 -2.00
CA GLN A 20 12.36 22.66 -2.01
C GLN A 20 11.32 21.82 -2.77
N THR A 21 11.78 21.06 -3.76
CA THR A 21 10.92 20.15 -4.51
C THR A 21 10.52 18.98 -3.61
N GLY A 22 9.30 18.45 -3.75
CA GLY A 22 8.88 17.27 -2.98
C GLY A 22 9.83 16.05 -3.10
N LYS A 23 10.52 15.93 -4.25
CA LYS A 23 11.59 14.94 -4.43
C LYS A 23 12.79 15.20 -3.51
N GLU A 24 13.28 16.43 -3.46
CA GLU A 24 14.42 16.83 -2.62
C GLU A 24 14.09 16.69 -1.14
N LEU A 25 12.86 17.02 -0.74
CA LEU A 25 12.39 16.83 0.63
C LEU A 25 12.46 15.35 1.05
N ASN A 26 11.99 14.44 0.19
CA ASN A 26 12.04 13.00 0.48
C ASN A 26 13.48 12.45 0.52
N GLN A 27 14.36 12.92 -0.36
CA GLN A 27 15.77 12.53 -0.33
C GLN A 27 16.48 13.02 0.94
N THR A 28 16.22 14.27 1.37
CA THR A 28 16.75 14.82 2.62
C THR A 28 16.20 14.04 3.82
N ASN A 29 14.89 13.77 3.85
CA ASN A 29 14.27 12.98 4.90
C ASN A 29 14.81 11.54 4.95
N PHE A 30 15.11 10.93 3.80
CA PHE A 30 15.71 9.60 3.77
C PHE A 30 17.12 9.61 4.38
N LYS A 31 17.94 10.61 4.04
CA LYS A 31 19.31 10.71 4.54
C LYS A 31 19.35 11.03 6.04
N ALA A 32 18.52 11.98 6.49
CA ALA A 32 18.52 12.47 7.87
C ALA A 32 17.60 11.69 8.81
N GLY A 33 16.63 10.94 8.29
CA GLY A 33 15.57 10.32 9.09
C GLY A 33 15.93 8.94 9.64
N ASP A 34 15.22 8.57 10.69
CA ASP A 34 15.23 7.22 11.29
C ASP A 34 14.61 6.18 10.36
N ASP A 35 14.82 4.90 10.65
CA ASP A 35 14.29 3.76 9.87
C ASP A 35 12.78 3.87 9.58
N ARG A 36 11.98 4.32 10.56
CA ARG A 36 10.54 4.54 10.37
C ARG A 36 10.27 5.63 9.34
N MET A 37 11.01 6.74 9.39
CA MET A 37 10.84 7.85 8.46
C MET A 37 11.34 7.49 7.06
N ARG A 38 12.41 6.70 6.98
CA ARG A 38 12.89 6.11 5.73
C ARG A 38 11.86 5.17 5.12
N ALA A 39 11.19 4.36 5.93
CA ALA A 39 10.18 3.42 5.46
C ALA A 39 8.95 4.09 4.83
N ASN A 40 8.59 5.30 5.27
CA ASN A 40 7.48 6.05 4.69
C ASN A 40 7.65 6.33 3.19
N ILE A 41 8.90 6.32 2.69
CA ILE A 41 9.15 6.51 1.26
C ILE A 41 8.52 5.41 0.40
N PHE A 42 8.33 4.20 0.95
CA PHE A 42 7.65 3.09 0.26
C PHE A 42 6.15 3.32 0.09
N GLU A 43 5.56 4.22 0.86
CA GLU A 43 4.15 4.59 0.71
C GLU A 43 3.94 5.56 -0.45
N LEU A 44 5.00 6.26 -0.86
CA LEU A 44 4.98 7.21 -1.96
C LEU A 44 5.13 6.50 -3.32
N THR A 45 4.63 7.16 -4.36
CA THR A 45 4.81 6.71 -5.73
C THR A 45 6.29 6.67 -6.11
N THR A 46 6.68 5.69 -6.94
CA THR A 46 8.03 5.50 -7.50
C THR A 46 8.71 6.79 -7.96
N HIS A 47 7.95 7.70 -8.60
CA HIS A 47 8.45 8.99 -9.08
C HIS A 47 9.17 9.83 -8.00
N TYR A 48 8.77 9.72 -6.73
CA TYR A 48 9.34 10.52 -5.64
C TYR A 48 10.73 10.04 -5.21
N TRP A 49 11.11 8.81 -5.55
CA TRP A 49 12.39 8.22 -5.15
C TRP A 49 13.25 7.76 -6.34
N VAL A 50 12.88 8.15 -7.56
CA VAL A 50 13.73 8.01 -8.76
C VAL A 50 15.08 8.70 -8.53
N GLY A 51 16.15 7.91 -8.58
CA GLY A 51 17.54 8.37 -8.41
C GLY A 51 18.14 8.14 -7.02
N ILE A 52 17.38 7.61 -6.06
CA ILE A 52 17.91 7.08 -4.78
C ILE A 52 17.57 5.60 -4.60
N GLU A 53 17.16 4.93 -5.67
CA GLU A 53 16.71 3.53 -5.63
C GLU A 53 17.83 2.59 -5.15
N ASP A 54 19.05 2.83 -5.61
CA ASP A 54 20.22 2.05 -5.21
C ASP A 54 20.56 2.25 -3.72
N ASP A 55 20.47 3.47 -3.22
CA ASP A 55 20.66 3.78 -1.79
C ASP A 55 19.60 3.09 -0.93
N MET A 56 18.34 3.14 -1.37
CA MET A 56 17.22 2.46 -0.69
C MET A 56 17.39 0.95 -0.70
N LYS A 57 17.79 0.37 -1.84
CA LYS A 57 18.08 -1.06 -1.97
C LYS A 57 19.21 -1.48 -1.03
N CYS A 58 20.30 -0.70 -0.99
CA CYS A 58 21.43 -0.96 -0.12
C CYS A 58 21.01 -0.90 1.36
N TRP A 59 20.22 0.10 1.75
CA TRP A 59 19.67 0.22 3.10
C TRP A 59 18.79 -0.99 3.49
N VAL A 60 17.89 -1.41 2.60
CA VAL A 60 17.06 -2.61 2.83
C VAL A 60 17.93 -3.85 3.00
N GLN A 61 18.91 -4.07 2.13
CA GLN A 61 19.77 -5.26 2.18
C GLN A 61 20.60 -5.33 3.46
N GLN A 62 21.14 -4.20 3.91
CA GLN A 62 21.93 -4.12 5.14
C GLN A 62 21.10 -4.37 6.40
N ASN A 63 19.87 -3.86 6.44
CA ASN A 63 19.01 -3.92 7.63
C ASN A 63 18.07 -5.13 7.65
N TRP A 64 17.92 -5.85 6.55
CA TRP A 64 16.99 -6.99 6.43
C TRP A 64 17.18 -8.03 7.53
N ARG A 65 18.43 -8.41 7.81
CA ARG A 65 18.74 -9.39 8.86
C ARG A 65 18.31 -8.91 10.25
N ARG A 66 18.50 -7.61 10.53
CA ARG A 66 18.10 -7.01 11.80
C ARG A 66 16.58 -7.02 11.95
N TRP A 67 15.85 -6.65 10.90
CA TRP A 67 14.38 -6.63 10.93
C TRP A 67 13.75 -8.01 11.12
N MET A 68 14.39 -9.08 10.65
CA MET A 68 13.90 -10.45 10.92
C MET A 68 14.03 -10.87 12.38
N ILE A 69 14.95 -10.27 13.14
CA ILE A 69 15.17 -10.58 14.55
C ILE A 69 14.31 -9.67 15.41
N GLU A 70 14.39 -8.36 15.18
CA GLU A 70 13.71 -7.35 16.01
C GLU A 70 12.22 -7.24 15.69
N THR A 71 11.80 -7.56 14.47
CA THR A 71 10.42 -7.41 13.97
C THR A 71 9.81 -6.06 14.36
N PRO A 72 10.36 -4.94 13.85
CA PRO A 72 9.93 -3.62 14.28
C PRO A 72 8.48 -3.36 13.92
N GLU A 73 7.75 -2.66 14.80
CA GLU A 73 6.31 -2.38 14.67
C GLU A 73 5.94 -1.64 13.37
N TRP A 74 6.85 -0.81 12.83
CA TRP A 74 6.60 -0.11 11.57
C TRP A 74 6.66 -1.02 10.34
N LEU A 75 7.31 -2.20 10.44
CA LEU A 75 7.47 -3.13 9.32
C LEU A 75 6.33 -4.16 9.29
N ASP A 76 5.12 -3.63 9.15
CA ASP A 76 3.91 -4.43 8.99
C ASP A 76 3.89 -5.19 7.66
N ASP A 77 3.02 -6.19 7.57
CA ASP A 77 2.82 -7.01 6.38
C ASP A 77 2.43 -6.20 5.13
N ALA A 78 1.74 -5.07 5.32
CA ALA A 78 1.42 -4.11 4.28
C ALA A 78 2.68 -3.38 3.77
N MET A 79 3.56 -2.96 4.68
CA MET A 79 4.83 -2.32 4.33
C MET A 79 5.76 -3.31 3.62
N LYS A 80 5.88 -4.55 4.13
CA LYS A 80 6.64 -5.63 3.48
C LYS A 80 6.15 -5.90 2.06
N ALA A 81 4.86 -5.76 1.78
CA ALA A 81 4.32 -5.95 0.44
C ALA A 81 4.73 -4.85 -0.55
N ARG A 82 4.97 -3.62 -0.07
CA ARG A 82 5.41 -2.48 -0.88
C ARG A 82 6.89 -2.57 -1.27
N ILE A 83 7.71 -3.19 -0.43
CA ILE A 83 9.14 -3.40 -0.73
C ILE A 83 9.27 -4.33 -1.96
N PRO A 84 10.04 -3.96 -3.00
CA PRO A 84 10.29 -4.85 -4.13
C PRO A 84 11.00 -6.15 -3.71
N ILE A 85 10.53 -7.30 -4.23
CA ILE A 85 11.11 -8.62 -3.90
C ILE A 85 12.60 -8.68 -4.28
N GLU A 86 13.00 -7.99 -5.35
CA GLU A 86 14.38 -7.95 -5.82
C GLU A 86 15.36 -7.29 -4.85
N TRP A 87 14.86 -6.56 -3.86
CA TRP A 87 15.70 -5.89 -2.87
C TRP A 87 16.01 -6.78 -1.68
N ILE A 88 15.28 -7.90 -1.52
CA ILE A 88 15.52 -8.85 -0.43
C ILE A 88 16.79 -9.66 -0.74
N PRO A 89 17.81 -9.62 0.14
CA PRO A 89 19.12 -10.20 -0.17
C PRO A 89 19.11 -11.73 -0.24
N ASN A 90 18.31 -12.39 0.60
CA ASN A 90 18.29 -13.86 0.68
C ASN A 90 17.25 -14.47 -0.27
N ALA A 91 17.66 -15.46 -1.07
CA ALA A 91 16.77 -16.21 -1.96
C ALA A 91 15.68 -16.99 -1.20
N GLY A 92 15.98 -17.48 0.01
CA GLY A 92 15.00 -18.13 0.88
C GLY A 92 13.89 -17.17 1.33
N ASP A 93 14.28 -15.97 1.76
CA ASP A 93 13.35 -14.93 2.19
C ASP A 93 12.54 -14.39 1.01
N ARG A 94 13.16 -14.23 -0.17
CA ARG A 94 12.46 -13.90 -1.42
C ARG A 94 11.37 -14.91 -1.75
N LYS A 95 11.70 -16.21 -1.68
CA LYS A 95 10.72 -17.27 -1.95
C LYS A 95 9.59 -17.25 -0.93
N ARG A 96 9.91 -17.08 0.36
CA ARG A 96 8.93 -17.00 1.44
C ARG A 96 7.97 -15.82 1.24
N GLU A 97 8.51 -14.65 0.91
CA GLU A 97 7.73 -13.44 0.69
C GLU A 97 6.91 -13.53 -0.60
N SER A 98 7.46 -14.09 -1.68
CA SER A 98 6.73 -14.34 -2.93
C SER A 98 5.52 -15.27 -2.70
N VAL A 99 5.71 -16.35 -1.94
CA VAL A 99 4.60 -17.27 -1.60
C VAL A 99 3.55 -16.55 -0.78
N ARG A 100 3.94 -15.75 0.22
CA ARG A 100 3.03 -14.95 1.05
C ARG A 100 2.18 -13.98 0.22
N ARG A 101 2.79 -13.25 -0.72
CA ARG A 101 2.04 -12.32 -1.60
C ARG A 101 1.07 -13.08 -2.52
N SER A 102 1.48 -14.23 -3.03
CA SER A 102 0.62 -15.06 -3.87
C SER A 102 -0.60 -15.61 -3.13
N SER A 103 -0.46 -15.99 -1.84
CA SER A 103 -1.59 -16.45 -1.03
C SER A 103 -2.55 -15.31 -0.69
N LEU A 104 -2.06 -14.11 -0.37
CA LEU A 104 -2.90 -12.92 -0.15
C LEU A 104 -3.72 -12.55 -1.40
N ARG A 105 -3.10 -12.60 -2.58
CA ARG A 105 -3.80 -12.35 -3.85
C ARG A 105 -4.93 -13.36 -4.08
N ARG A 106 -4.67 -14.65 -3.84
CA ARG A 106 -5.71 -15.70 -3.93
C ARG A 106 -6.85 -15.51 -2.93
N VAL A 107 -6.57 -15.03 -1.72
CA VAL A 107 -7.60 -14.74 -0.71
C VAL A 107 -8.46 -13.55 -1.13
N SER A 108 -7.85 -12.50 -1.68
CA SER A 108 -8.56 -11.36 -2.26
C SER A 108 -9.49 -11.80 -3.41
N GLU A 109 -9.00 -12.66 -4.31
CA GLU A 109 -9.78 -13.18 -5.44
C GLU A 109 -10.92 -14.13 -5.00
N ARG A 110 -10.76 -14.83 -3.87
CA ARG A 110 -11.80 -15.70 -3.28
C ARG A 110 -12.88 -14.97 -2.49
N ARG A 111 -12.81 -13.65 -2.35
CA ARG A 111 -13.92 -12.84 -1.82
C ARG A 111 -14.73 -12.30 -3.00
N PRO A 112 -15.69 -13.05 -3.58
CA PRO A 112 -16.73 -12.41 -4.35
C PRO A 112 -17.41 -11.43 -3.40
N SER A 113 -17.49 -10.17 -3.83
CA SER A 113 -18.30 -9.13 -3.21
C SER A 113 -19.60 -9.74 -2.67
N LEU A 114 -19.84 -9.62 -1.37
CA LEU A 114 -21.08 -10.04 -0.68
C LEU A 114 -22.34 -9.32 -1.21
N LEU A 115 -22.25 -8.59 -2.33
CA LEU A 115 -23.33 -7.86 -2.97
C LEU A 115 -23.93 -8.59 -4.20
N VAL A 116 -23.43 -9.77 -4.60
CA VAL A 116 -23.93 -10.48 -5.82
C VAL A 116 -24.69 -11.79 -5.51
N VAL A 117 -24.93 -12.12 -4.23
CA VAL A 117 -25.68 -13.36 -3.86
C VAL A 117 -27.14 -13.08 -3.45
N ALA A 118 -27.67 -11.87 -3.71
CA ALA A 118 -29.06 -11.52 -3.39
C ALA A 118 -29.95 -11.21 -4.62
N ALA A 119 -29.57 -11.66 -5.82
CA ALA A 119 -30.40 -11.49 -7.00
C ALA A 119 -30.44 -12.78 -7.83
N GLY A 120 -31.40 -13.65 -7.54
CA GLY A 120 -31.69 -14.76 -8.43
C GLY A 120 -32.29 -16.02 -7.79
N ASN A 121 -33.26 -15.90 -6.88
CA ASN A 121 -34.18 -17.02 -6.67
C ASN A 121 -35.54 -16.60 -6.09
N LEU A 122 -36.28 -15.76 -6.81
CA LEU A 122 -37.71 -15.58 -6.57
C LEU A 122 -38.45 -15.71 -7.90
N GLY A 123 -39.28 -16.75 -8.00
CA GLY A 123 -40.33 -16.82 -9.03
C GLY A 123 -40.26 -18.03 -9.94
N ARG A 124 -40.62 -19.21 -9.41
CA ARG A 124 -41.38 -20.18 -10.21
C ARG A 124 -42.50 -20.75 -9.33
N ILE A 125 -43.58 -20.00 -9.24
CA ILE A 125 -44.87 -20.51 -8.76
C ILE A 125 -45.34 -21.47 -9.85
N ILE A 126 -45.40 -22.77 -9.54
CA ILE A 126 -46.04 -23.77 -10.39
C ILE A 126 -47.55 -23.49 -10.35
N PRO A 127 -48.26 -23.39 -11.49
CA PRO A 127 -49.71 -23.27 -11.46
C PRO A 127 -50.31 -24.59 -11.00
N ALA A 128 -51.17 -24.54 -9.99
CA ALA A 128 -52.00 -25.65 -9.58
C ALA A 128 -53.18 -25.77 -10.57
N GLU A 129 -53.07 -26.67 -11.54
CA GLU A 129 -54.24 -27.13 -12.28
C GLU A 129 -54.93 -28.22 -11.46
N GLY A 130 -56.11 -27.88 -10.93
CA GLY A 130 -57.05 -28.81 -10.30
C GLY A 130 -57.62 -29.79 -11.32
N GLY A 131 -57.84 -31.04 -10.88
CA GLY A 131 -58.23 -32.16 -11.74
C GLY A 131 -59.73 -32.28 -12.04
N MET A 132 -60.08 -33.27 -12.86
CA MET A 132 -61.26 -34.16 -12.69
C MET A 132 -61.40 -35.19 -13.82
N GLY A 133 -61.84 -36.41 -13.47
CA GLY A 133 -62.47 -37.42 -14.35
C GLY A 133 -61.53 -38.56 -14.76
N GLU A 134 -61.44 -39.66 -14.02
CA GLU A 134 -62.37 -40.82 -13.88
C GLU A 134 -62.47 -41.74 -15.10
N GLN A 135 -62.59 -43.02 -14.76
CA GLN A 135 -62.84 -44.20 -15.58
C GLN A 135 -64.22 -44.15 -16.25
#